data_AF-A0A8S9DXL2-F1
#
_entry.id   AF-A0A8S9DXL2-F1
#
_cell.length_a   1.000
_cell.length_b   1.000
_cell.length_c   1.000
_cell.angle_alpha   90.00
_cell.angle_beta   90.00
_cell.angle_gamma   90.00
#
_symmetry.space_group_name_H-M   'P 1'
#
loop_
_entity.id
_entity.type
_entity.pdbx_description
1 polymer ?
#
loop_
_entity_poly.entity_id
_entity_poly.type
_entity_poly.pdbx_seq_one_letter_code
_entity_poly.pdbx_strand_id
1 'polypeptide(L)'
;MVWKQLIAVLSMAVVLGGALAGCDQGSSGGHMGQMMGGGMMGRIPAGDNDAPLPEAHSPGAKLFQQYCGRCHAPPTPTAHSAQEWLAVVARMKQHMVTQAAAVPDTEQLQEIIAYLQRHAG
;
A
#
# COMPACT_ATOMS: atom_id res chain seq x y z
N MET A 1 -12.44 -8.48 -37.61
CA MET A 1 -11.58 -8.27 -38.80
C MET A 1 -11.98 -6.89 -39.32
N VAL A 2 -11.24 -5.79 -39.17
CA VAL A 2 -9.93 -5.49 -39.75
C VAL A 2 -9.41 -4.23 -39.02
N TRP A 3 -8.40 -4.36 -38.15
CA TRP A 3 -7.51 -3.23 -37.81
C TRP A 3 -6.18 -3.81 -37.34
N LYS A 4 -5.34 -4.13 -38.32
CA LYS A 4 -4.05 -4.78 -38.13
C LYS A 4 -3.03 -3.90 -38.86
N GLN A 5 -2.15 -3.30 -38.06
CA GLN A 5 -0.83 -2.75 -38.38
C GLN A 5 -0.69 -1.51 -39.27
N LEU A 6 -0.17 -0.44 -38.66
CA LEU A 6 0.86 0.44 -39.23
C LEU A 6 1.91 0.66 -38.11
N ILE A 7 3.07 -0.02 -38.17
CA ILE A 7 4.38 0.52 -38.60
C ILE A 7 4.85 1.64 -37.64
N ALA A 8 5.61 1.33 -36.58
CA ALA A 8 7.07 1.11 -36.54
C ALA A 8 7.91 2.36 -36.87
N VAL A 9 8.50 3.03 -35.85
CA VAL A 9 9.88 3.60 -35.86
C VAL A 9 10.30 3.82 -34.39
N LEU A 10 11.16 2.99 -33.81
CA LEU A 10 12.59 3.23 -33.62
C LEU A 10 12.96 4.56 -32.94
N SER A 11 13.31 4.51 -31.66
CA SER A 11 14.39 5.33 -31.08
C SER A 11 14.95 4.62 -29.86
N MET A 12 16.13 4.03 -30.06
CA MET A 12 16.97 3.41 -29.04
C MET A 12 17.40 4.50 -28.05
N ALA A 13 16.94 4.42 -26.81
CA ALA A 13 17.56 5.14 -25.71
C ALA A 13 18.87 4.41 -25.35
N VAL A 14 19.99 5.04 -25.70
CA VAL A 14 21.34 4.63 -25.28
C VAL A 14 21.44 4.81 -23.78
N VAL A 15 21.60 3.70 -23.05
CA VAL A 15 21.90 3.68 -21.62
C VAL A 15 23.40 3.92 -21.46
N LEU A 16 23.78 5.12 -21.02
CA LEU A 16 25.14 5.39 -20.55
C LEU A 16 25.27 4.84 -19.13
N GLY A 17 26.05 3.77 -19.00
CA GLY A 17 26.37 3.13 -17.73
C GLY A 17 27.20 4.03 -16.83
N GLY A 18 26.72 4.21 -15.60
CA GLY A 18 27.49 4.77 -14.48
C GLY A 18 27.59 3.71 -13.38
N ALA A 19 28.71 2.99 -13.34
CA ALA A 19 29.07 2.12 -12.21
C ALA A 19 30.11 2.84 -11.36
N LEU A 20 29.66 3.48 -10.29
CA LEU A 20 30.52 3.92 -9.19
C LEU A 20 30.65 2.73 -8.24
N ALA A 21 31.74 1.98 -8.36
CA ALA A 21 32.09 0.90 -7.43
C ALA A 21 33.51 1.14 -6.91
N GLY A 22 33.58 1.75 -5.74
CA GLY A 22 34.78 1.90 -4.95
C GLY A 22 34.38 2.25 -3.53
N CYS A 23 33.99 1.24 -2.74
CA CYS A 23 33.93 1.39 -1.29
C CYS A 23 35.31 1.02 -0.76
N ASP A 24 36.06 2.03 -0.35
CA ASP A 24 37.29 1.87 0.39
C ASP A 24 37.00 1.47 1.85
N GLN A 25 37.68 0.40 2.25
CA GLN A 25 38.41 0.23 3.49
C GLN A 25 37.91 0.93 4.77
N GLY A 26 37.46 0.11 5.73
CA GLY A 26 37.95 0.23 7.10
C GLY A 26 36.92 0.64 8.16
N SER A 27 36.55 -0.31 9.02
CA SER A 27 36.39 0.00 10.44
C SER A 27 36.60 -1.26 11.28
N SER A 28 37.85 -1.46 11.68
CA SER A 28 38.20 -2.14 12.91
C SER A 28 37.94 -1.18 14.07
N GLY A 29 36.96 -1.47 14.93
CA GLY A 29 36.68 -0.65 16.11
C GLY A 29 35.65 -1.31 17.00
N GLY A 30 36.09 -1.88 18.12
CA GLY A 30 35.24 -2.60 19.06
C GLY A 30 34.16 -1.72 19.71
N HIS A 31 33.03 -2.35 20.00
CA HIS A 31 32.00 -1.83 20.90
C HIS A 31 31.50 -3.00 21.78
N MET A 32 32.40 -3.52 22.60
CA MET A 32 32.04 -4.28 23.80
C MET A 32 31.87 -3.26 24.94
N GLY A 33 30.64 -2.85 25.21
CA GLY A 33 30.38 -1.99 26.38
C GLY A 33 29.27 -0.97 26.21
N GLN A 34 28.07 -1.37 25.82
CA GLN A 34 26.89 -0.54 26.07
C GLN A 34 25.63 -1.39 26.18
N MET A 35 24.73 -0.92 27.05
CA MET A 35 23.34 -1.32 27.24
C MET A 35 23.00 -2.47 28.21
N MET A 36 23.48 -2.36 29.45
CA MET A 36 22.59 -2.58 30.60
C MET A 36 21.79 -1.28 30.79
N GLY A 37 20.51 -1.30 30.40
CA GLY A 37 19.66 -0.10 30.42
C GLY A 37 18.18 -0.48 30.32
N GLY A 38 17.68 -1.24 31.30
CA GLY A 38 16.25 -1.41 31.49
C GLY A 38 15.59 -0.08 31.84
N GLY A 39 14.52 0.25 31.13
CA GLY A 39 13.70 1.43 31.41
C GLY A 39 13.04 1.96 30.13
N MET A 40 11.70 1.95 30.13
CA MET A 40 10.81 2.51 29.10
C MET A 40 10.36 1.57 27.98
N MET A 41 9.84 0.38 28.34
CA MET A 41 8.76 -0.25 27.57
C MET A 41 7.46 0.50 27.85
N GLY A 42 7.37 1.75 27.35
CA GLY A 42 6.06 2.35 27.13
C GLY A 42 5.35 1.46 26.11
N ARG A 43 4.17 0.94 26.45
CA ARG A 43 3.31 0.22 25.53
C ARG A 43 3.18 1.09 24.28
N ILE A 44 3.89 0.74 23.21
CA ILE A 44 3.64 1.33 21.90
C ILE A 44 2.16 1.03 21.66
N PRO A 45 1.29 2.04 21.54
CA PRO A 45 -0.09 1.76 21.17
C PRO A 45 0.00 1.06 19.83
N ALA A 46 -0.29 -0.24 19.82
CA ALA A 46 -0.59 -0.92 18.59
C ALA A 46 -1.64 -0.05 17.91
N GLY A 47 -1.35 0.38 16.69
CA GLY A 47 -2.32 1.10 15.89
C GLY A 47 -3.62 0.31 15.96
N ASP A 48 -4.72 1.04 16.06
CA ASP A 48 -6.12 0.62 15.99
C ASP A 48 -6.46 -0.37 14.84
N ASN A 49 -5.51 -0.72 13.98
CA ASN A 49 -5.56 -1.76 12.96
C ASN A 49 -5.78 -3.18 13.50
N ASP A 50 -5.60 -3.44 14.80
CA ASP A 50 -5.89 -4.75 15.42
C ASP A 50 -7.37 -4.90 15.84
N ALA A 51 -8.12 -3.79 15.91
CA ALA A 51 -9.55 -3.85 16.22
C ALA A 51 -10.32 -4.45 15.03
N PRO A 52 -11.32 -5.31 15.27
CA PRO A 52 -12.14 -5.84 14.20
C PRO A 52 -12.84 -4.70 13.46
N LEU A 53 -12.90 -4.80 12.14
CA LEU A 53 -13.61 -3.83 11.28
C LEU A 53 -15.07 -3.67 11.73
N PRO A 54 -15.64 -2.44 11.70
CA PRO A 54 -17.07 -2.23 11.90
C PRO A 54 -17.89 -3.11 10.95
N GLU A 55 -18.93 -3.77 11.44
CA GLU A 55 -19.76 -4.68 10.63
C GLU A 55 -18.93 -5.69 9.80
N ALA A 56 -17.91 -6.32 10.40
CA ALA A 56 -16.95 -7.22 9.74
C ALA A 56 -17.57 -8.31 8.82
N HIS A 57 -18.83 -8.69 9.06
CA HIS A 57 -19.53 -9.69 8.25
C HIS A 57 -20.29 -9.12 7.05
N SER A 58 -20.40 -7.81 6.93
CA SER A 58 -21.05 -7.12 5.81
C SER A 58 -20.31 -7.38 4.49
N PRO A 59 -21.01 -7.30 3.34
CA PRO A 59 -20.37 -7.42 2.03
C PRO A 59 -19.22 -6.43 1.84
N GLY A 60 -19.42 -5.15 2.18
CA GLY A 60 -18.40 -4.11 2.07
C GLY A 60 -17.18 -4.31 2.95
N ALA A 61 -17.33 -4.74 4.21
CA ALA A 61 -16.18 -5.04 5.07
C ALA A 61 -15.33 -6.19 4.52
N LYS A 62 -15.98 -7.24 4.00
CA LYS A 62 -15.29 -8.40 3.39
C LYS A 62 -14.53 -8.00 2.13
N LEU A 63 -15.17 -7.23 1.25
CA LEU A 63 -14.53 -6.73 0.03
C LEU A 63 -13.37 -5.78 0.36
N PHE A 64 -13.56 -4.88 1.32
CA PHE A 64 -12.52 -3.97 1.78
C PHE A 64 -11.30 -4.74 2.28
N GLN A 65 -11.49 -5.71 3.18
CA GLN A 65 -10.39 -6.54 3.67
C GLN A 65 -9.73 -7.35 2.54
N GLN A 66 -10.53 -7.95 1.65
CA GLN A 66 -10.05 -8.80 0.55
C GLN A 66 -9.16 -8.05 -0.44
N TYR A 67 -9.54 -6.84 -0.83
CA TYR A 67 -8.83 -6.06 -1.84
C TYR A 67 -7.78 -5.14 -1.21
N CYS A 68 -8.14 -4.37 -0.18
CA CYS A 68 -7.26 -3.35 0.40
C CYS A 68 -6.25 -3.93 1.40
N GLY A 69 -6.54 -5.09 2.01
CA GLY A 69 -5.64 -5.78 2.92
C GLY A 69 -4.61 -6.69 2.24
N ARG A 70 -4.57 -6.72 0.89
CA ARG A 70 -3.74 -7.64 0.13
C ARG A 70 -2.24 -7.31 0.20
N CYS A 71 -1.89 -6.04 0.16
CA CYS A 71 -0.49 -5.59 0.06
C CYS A 71 0.09 -5.14 1.41
N HIS A 72 -0.77 -4.60 2.29
CA HIS A 72 -0.43 -4.19 3.65
C HIS A 72 -1.73 -4.20 4.49
N ALA A 73 -1.61 -3.97 5.80
CA ALA A 73 -2.80 -3.80 6.65
C ALA A 73 -3.66 -2.63 6.12
N PRO A 74 -4.97 -2.83 5.90
CA PRO A 74 -5.83 -1.75 5.44
C PRO A 74 -6.00 -0.71 6.56
N PRO A 75 -6.13 0.58 6.23
CA PRO A 75 -6.42 1.60 7.23
C PRO A 75 -7.78 1.37 7.92
N THR A 76 -7.94 1.84 9.15
CA THR A 76 -9.25 1.85 9.81
C THR A 76 -10.23 2.77 9.04
N PRO A 77 -11.53 2.43 8.93
CA PRO A 77 -12.50 3.26 8.21
C PRO A 77 -12.62 4.70 8.75
N THR A 78 -12.29 4.92 10.02
CA THR A 78 -12.28 6.23 10.67
C THR A 78 -11.05 7.09 10.33
N ALA A 79 -10.07 6.56 9.59
CA ALA A 79 -8.83 7.28 9.27
C ALA A 79 -9.01 8.44 8.26
N HIS A 80 -10.14 8.47 7.54
CA HIS A 80 -10.47 9.52 6.58
C HIS A 80 -11.95 9.89 6.68
N SER A 81 -12.28 11.11 6.26
CA SER A 81 -13.68 11.54 6.09
C SER A 81 -14.36 10.81 4.93
N ALA A 82 -15.69 10.82 4.93
CA ALA A 82 -16.47 10.18 3.86
C ALA A 82 -16.13 10.73 2.46
N GLN A 83 -15.83 12.02 2.34
CA GLN A 83 -15.46 12.64 1.07
C GLN A 83 -14.06 12.23 0.61
N GLU A 84 -13.11 12.09 1.53
CA GLU A 84 -11.72 11.73 1.22
C GLU A 84 -11.57 10.28 0.76
N TRP A 85 -12.43 9.38 1.25
CA TRP A 85 -12.37 7.95 0.90
C TRP A 85 -12.45 7.68 -0.61
N LEU A 86 -13.17 8.51 -1.37
CA LEU A 86 -13.21 8.41 -2.83
C LEU A 86 -11.82 8.52 -3.46
N ALA A 87 -11.04 9.52 -3.03
CA ALA A 87 -9.69 9.76 -3.53
C ALA A 87 -8.72 8.66 -3.07
N VAL A 88 -8.86 8.17 -1.84
CA VAL A 88 -8.04 7.08 -1.29
C VAL A 88 -8.27 5.79 -2.05
N VAL A 89 -9.53 5.40 -2.27
CA VAL A 89 -9.88 4.19 -3.01
C VAL A 89 -9.42 4.29 -4.47
N ALA A 90 -9.56 5.45 -5.11
CA ALA A 90 -9.06 5.68 -6.46
C ALA A 90 -7.53 5.48 -6.54
N ARG A 91 -6.78 6.03 -5.57
CA ARG A 91 -5.32 5.85 -5.48
C ARG A 91 -4.94 4.38 -5.31
N MET A 92 -5.61 3.65 -4.40
CA MET A 92 -5.34 2.23 -4.16
C MET A 92 -5.65 1.37 -5.38
N LYS A 93 -6.74 1.66 -6.10
CA LYS A 93 -7.06 1.01 -7.36
C LYS A 93 -5.95 1.21 -8.41
N GLN A 94 -5.39 2.41 -8.52
CA GLN A 94 -4.25 2.65 -9.41
C GLN A 94 -3.04 1.82 -8.99
N HIS A 95 -2.71 1.75 -7.70
CA HIS A 95 -1.61 0.91 -7.22
C HIS A 95 -1.83 -0.57 -7.55
N MET A 96 -3.05 -1.10 -7.35
CA MET A 96 -3.38 -2.48 -7.73
C MET A 96 -3.12 -2.75 -9.21
N VAL A 97 -3.51 -1.83 -10.10
CA VAL A 97 -3.23 -1.94 -11.54
C VAL A 97 -1.72 -1.95 -11.81
N THR A 98 -0.96 -1.02 -11.21
CA THR A 98 0.50 -0.95 -11.43
C THR A 98 1.24 -2.19 -10.94
N GLN A 99 0.69 -2.88 -9.94
CA GLN A 99 1.25 -4.11 -9.38
C GLN A 99 0.70 -5.39 -10.03
N ALA A 100 -0.13 -5.26 -11.08
CA ALA A 100 -0.84 -6.38 -11.70
C ALA A 100 -1.64 -7.23 -10.68
N ALA A 101 -2.14 -6.61 -9.61
CA ALA A 101 -3.00 -7.26 -8.63
C ALA A 101 -4.47 -7.27 -9.12
N ALA A 102 -5.27 -8.19 -8.57
CA ALA A 102 -6.70 -8.21 -8.85
C ALA A 102 -7.35 -6.88 -8.41
N VAL A 103 -8.13 -6.29 -9.31
CA VAL A 103 -8.84 -5.04 -9.12
C VAL A 103 -10.32 -5.36 -8.94
N PRO A 104 -11.03 -4.76 -7.96
CA PRO A 104 -12.47 -4.94 -7.83
C PRO A 104 -13.19 -4.40 -9.08
N ASP A 105 -14.26 -5.09 -9.49
CA ASP A 105 -15.15 -4.57 -10.52
C ASP A 105 -15.91 -3.32 -10.03
N THR A 106 -16.74 -2.74 -10.90
CA THR A 106 -17.47 -1.51 -10.58
C THR A 106 -18.41 -1.68 -9.39
N GLU A 107 -19.14 -2.79 -9.29
CA GLU A 107 -20.11 -3.01 -8.21
C GLU A 107 -19.40 -3.23 -6.87
N GLN A 108 -18.35 -4.05 -6.88
CA GLN A 108 -17.50 -4.28 -5.71
C GLN A 108 -16.83 -2.99 -5.23
N LEU A 109 -16.35 -2.15 -6.17
CA LEU A 109 -15.74 -0.88 -5.84
C LEU A 109 -16.74 0.09 -5.18
N GLN A 110 -17.98 0.14 -5.66
CA GLN A 110 -19.03 0.94 -5.03
C GLN A 110 -19.38 0.43 -3.63
N GLU A 111 -19.45 -0.88 -3.44
CA GLU A 111 -19.72 -1.49 -2.13
C GLU A 111 -18.61 -1.16 -1.11
N ILE A 112 -17.33 -1.20 -1.55
CA ILE A 112 -16.18 -0.79 -0.73
C ILE A 112 -16.28 0.70 -0.36
N ILE A 113 -16.54 1.58 -1.33
CA ILE A 113 -16.65 3.02 -1.09
C ILE A 113 -17.80 3.31 -0.12
N ALA A 114 -18.97 2.71 -0.35
CA ALA A 114 -20.14 2.93 0.48
C ALA A 114 -19.89 2.46 1.92
N TYR A 115 -19.22 1.33 2.11
CA TYR A 115 -18.81 0.85 3.43
C TYR A 115 -17.87 1.83 4.14
N LEU A 116 -16.80 2.27 3.47
CA LEU A 116 -15.85 3.22 4.04
C LEU A 116 -16.50 4.55 4.40
N GLN A 117 -17.41 5.05 3.56
CA GLN A 117 -18.15 6.29 3.82
C GLN A 117 -19.12 6.18 5.01
N ARG A 118 -19.79 5.03 5.20
CA ARG A 118 -20.70 4.80 6.33
C ARG A 118 -19.97 4.76 7.68
N HIS A 119 -18.72 4.34 7.69
CA HIS A 119 -17.90 4.19 8.90
C HIS A 119 -16.75 5.19 8.97
N ALA A 120 -16.83 6.28 8.20
CA ALA A 120 -15.85 7.35 8.18
C ALA A 120 -15.80 8.13 9.51
N GLY A 121 -14.66 8.79 9.74
CA GLY A 121 -14.42 9.67 10.89
C GLY A 121 -14.89 11.10 10.65
#